data_AF-A0A9Q8JLE6-F1
#
_entry.id   AF-A0A9Q8JLE6-F1
#
_cell.length_a   1.000
_cell.length_b   1.000
_cell.length_c   1.000
_cell.angle_alpha   90.00
_cell.angle_beta   90.00
_cell.angle_gamma   90.00
#
_symmetry.space_group_name_H-M   'P 1'
#
loop_
_entity.id
_entity.type
_entity.pdbx_description
1 polymer ?
#
loop_
_entity_poly.entity_id
_entity_poly.type
_entity_poly.pdbx_seq_one_letter_code
_entity_poly.pdbx_strand_id
1 'polypeptide(L)'
;MAERYDKLLTEYFNGTLDKPVASYEVSGWFLEAHRDEYDDVKRVSLIVDNVVYDMLTTFYQNVFKAKYGDRMTSDDLHTTFDRTPTAIRKQKYKVKRKLKEAGL
;
A
#
# COMPACT_ATOMS: atom_id res chain seq x y z
N MET A 1 7.84 -11.19 8.23
CA MET A 1 6.62 -11.21 7.37
C MET A 1 5.74 -9.97 7.53
N ALA A 2 5.40 -9.52 8.75
CA ALA A 2 4.49 -8.38 8.96
C ALA A 2 5.06 -7.04 8.44
N GLU A 3 6.38 -6.84 8.57
CA GLU A 3 7.07 -5.59 8.25
C GLU A 3 7.08 -5.28 6.74
N ARG A 4 7.25 -6.29 5.89
CA ARG A 4 7.24 -6.15 4.41
C ARG A 4 5.94 -5.52 3.91
N TYR A 5 4.79 -6.05 4.32
CA TYR A 5 3.51 -5.51 3.87
C TYR A 5 3.16 -4.16 4.52
N ASP A 6 3.67 -3.89 5.73
CA ASP A 6 3.52 -2.56 6.33
C ASP A 6 4.32 -1.51 5.57
N LYS A 7 5.54 -1.84 5.16
CA LYS A 7 6.35 -0.98 4.28
C LYS A 7 5.66 -0.77 2.94
N LEU A 8 5.14 -1.82 2.31
CA LEU A 8 4.44 -1.73 1.04
C LEU A 8 3.19 -0.83 1.12
N LEU A 9 2.35 -0.99 2.15
CA LEU A 9 1.20 -0.11 2.37
C LEU A 9 1.62 1.33 2.67
N THR A 10 2.73 1.51 3.39
CA THR A 10 3.33 2.84 3.62
C THR A 10 3.74 3.50 2.30
N GLU A 11 4.43 2.78 1.42
CA GLU A 11 4.86 3.30 0.13
C GLU A 11 3.66 3.60 -0.79
N TYR A 12 2.64 2.74 -0.78
CA TYR A 12 1.39 2.96 -1.53
C TYR A 12 0.64 4.21 -1.04
N PHE A 13 0.32 4.31 0.25
CA PHE A 13 -0.44 5.46 0.77
C PHE A 13 0.34 6.78 0.78
N ASN A 14 1.68 6.74 0.76
CA ASN A 14 2.52 7.92 0.56
C ASN A 14 2.73 8.29 -0.92
N GLY A 15 2.20 7.51 -1.87
CA GLY A 15 2.42 7.71 -3.30
C GLY A 15 3.89 7.55 -3.71
N THR A 16 4.67 6.74 -2.98
CA THR A 16 6.08 6.47 -3.27
C THR A 16 6.32 5.10 -3.88
N LEU A 17 5.30 4.24 -3.94
CA LEU A 17 5.42 2.89 -4.52
C LEU A 17 5.89 2.93 -5.98
N ASP A 18 5.33 3.83 -6.78
CA ASP A 18 5.63 3.95 -8.22
C ASP A 18 6.74 4.95 -8.56
N LYS A 19 7.34 5.61 -7.56
CA LYS A 19 8.41 6.60 -7.79
C LYS A 19 9.60 6.07 -8.60
N PRO A 20 10.10 4.84 -8.36
CA PRO A 20 11.20 4.27 -9.15
C PRO A 20 10.85 4.14 -10.65
N VAL A 21 9.57 3.94 -10.94
CA VAL A 21 9.06 3.69 -12.29
C VAL A 21 8.84 4.99 -13.06
N ALA A 22 8.44 6.06 -12.36
CA ALA A 22 8.30 7.39 -12.96
C ALA A 22 9.61 7.88 -13.58
N SER A 23 10.78 7.49 -13.05
CA SER A 23 12.08 7.79 -13.66
C SER A 23 12.37 6.97 -14.92
N TYR A 24 11.78 5.78 -15.08
CA TYR A 24 12.02 4.90 -16.23
C TYR A 24 11.31 5.40 -17.49
N GLU A 25 10.15 6.03 -17.34
CA GLU A 25 9.35 6.57 -18.44
C GLU A 25 9.99 7.82 -19.11
N VAL A 26 11.04 8.39 -18.49
CA VAL A 26 11.75 9.57 -19.01
C VAL A 26 12.69 9.23 -20.17
N SER A 27 13.09 7.96 -20.32
CA SER A 27 14.02 7.58 -21.39
C SER A 27 13.84 6.15 -21.89
N GLY A 28 13.61 5.99 -23.20
CA GLY A 28 13.35 4.68 -23.82
C GLY A 28 14.47 3.66 -23.65
N TRP A 29 15.74 4.08 -23.74
CA TRP A 29 16.89 3.17 -23.54
C TRP A 29 17.02 2.72 -22.07
N PHE A 30 16.68 3.59 -21.13
CA PHE A 30 16.72 3.29 -19.70
C PHE A 30 15.57 2.35 -19.31
N LEU A 31 14.38 2.58 -19.88
CA LEU A 31 13.25 1.67 -19.75
C LEU A 31 13.58 0.27 -20.29
N GLU A 32 14.22 0.16 -21.46
CA GLU A 32 14.62 -1.13 -22.02
C GLU A 32 15.63 -1.87 -21.12
N ALA A 33 16.58 -1.15 -20.53
CA ALA A 33 17.56 -1.72 -19.61
C ALA A 33 16.95 -2.20 -18.28
N HIS A 34 15.84 -1.59 -17.84
CA HIS A 34 15.16 -1.87 -16.57
C HIS A 34 13.72 -2.40 -16.73
N ARG A 35 13.40 -3.01 -17.87
CA ARG A 35 12.03 -3.44 -18.21
C ARG A 35 11.45 -4.41 -17.19
N ASP A 36 12.23 -5.38 -16.73
CA ASP A 36 11.76 -6.38 -15.75
C ASP A 36 11.41 -5.72 -14.40
N GLU A 37 12.19 -4.72 -13.98
CA GLU A 37 11.92 -3.95 -12.77
C GLU A 37 10.67 -3.06 -12.94
N TYR A 38 10.52 -2.42 -14.10
CA TYR A 38 9.34 -1.65 -14.46
C TYR A 38 8.07 -2.51 -14.37
N ASP A 39 8.10 -3.67 -15.01
CA ASP A 39 6.97 -4.59 -15.07
C ASP A 39 6.63 -5.15 -13.68
N ASP A 40 7.63 -5.48 -12.86
CA ASP A 40 7.38 -5.95 -11.49
C ASP A 40 6.76 -4.86 -10.61
N VAL A 41 7.26 -3.61 -10.65
CA VAL A 41 6.68 -2.54 -9.83
C VAL A 41 5.25 -2.21 -10.29
N LYS A 42 4.98 -2.15 -11.61
CA LYS A 42 3.61 -1.97 -12.11
C LYS A 42 2.69 -3.11 -11.68
N ARG A 43 3.17 -4.35 -11.74
CA ARG A 43 2.43 -5.53 -11.25
C ARG A 43 2.13 -5.42 -9.76
N VAL A 44 3.12 -5.05 -8.95
CA VAL A 44 2.97 -4.87 -7.50
C VAL A 44 1.97 -3.76 -7.19
N SER A 45 2.09 -2.60 -7.83
CA SER A 45 1.20 -1.47 -7.65
C SER A 45 -0.25 -1.83 -7.98
N LEU A 46 -0.47 -2.49 -9.12
CA LEU A 46 -1.80 -2.96 -9.52
C LEU A 46 -2.39 -3.96 -8.52
N ILE A 47 -1.59 -4.92 -8.01
CA ILE A 47 -2.07 -5.87 -7.01
C ILE A 47 -2.45 -5.16 -5.71
N VAL A 48 -1.62 -4.22 -5.25
CA VAL A 48 -1.91 -3.47 -4.02
C VAL A 48 -3.18 -2.64 -4.19
N ASP A 49 -3.32 -1.94 -5.31
CA ASP A 49 -4.47 -1.11 -5.62
C ASP A 49 -5.77 -1.93 -5.61
N ASN A 50 -5.79 -3.04 -6.36
CA ASN A 50 -6.94 -3.94 -6.39
C ASN A 50 -7.29 -4.49 -5.00
N VAL A 51 -6.30 -4.93 -4.23
CA VAL A 51 -6.55 -5.47 -2.87
C VAL A 51 -7.08 -4.37 -1.94
N VAL A 52 -6.56 -3.15 -2.02
CA VAL A 52 -7.02 -2.03 -1.20
C VAL A 52 -8.46 -1.66 -1.56
N TYR A 53 -8.79 -1.55 -2.85
CA TYR A 53 -10.15 -1.23 -3.29
C TYR A 53 -11.15 -2.33 -2.98
N ASP A 54 -10.80 -3.60 -3.19
CA ASP A 54 -11.70 -4.73 -2.94
C ASP A 54 -11.95 -4.98 -1.45
N MET A 55 -10.91 -4.83 -0.62
CA MET A 55 -10.98 -5.22 0.79
C MET A 55 -11.40 -4.10 1.73
N LEU A 56 -11.17 -2.84 1.34
CA LEU A 56 -11.42 -1.69 2.20
C LEU A 56 -12.50 -0.80 1.61
N THR A 57 -13.54 -0.56 2.40
CA THR A 57 -14.44 0.57 2.20
C THR A 57 -13.65 1.88 2.16
N THR A 58 -14.17 2.90 1.48
CA THR A 58 -13.58 4.26 1.45
C THR A 58 -13.21 4.78 2.85
N PHE A 59 -14.04 4.51 3.86
CA PHE A 59 -13.73 4.86 5.24
C PHE A 59 -12.42 4.23 5.74
N TYR A 60 -12.23 2.92 5.56
CA TYR A 60 -11.01 2.24 5.97
C TYR A 60 -9.79 2.55 5.10
N GLN A 61 -10.00 2.93 3.83
CA GLN A 61 -8.92 3.50 3.01
C GLN A 61 -8.40 4.80 3.64
N ASN A 62 -9.28 5.69 4.10
CA ASN A 62 -8.90 6.90 4.82
C ASN A 62 -8.20 6.59 6.16
N VAL A 63 -8.70 5.61 6.92
CA VAL A 63 -8.04 5.15 8.16
C VAL A 63 -6.63 4.62 7.88
N PHE A 64 -6.43 3.90 6.77
CA PHE A 64 -5.10 3.41 6.39
C PHE A 64 -4.20 4.49 5.83
N LYS A 65 -4.74 5.45 5.07
CA LYS A 65 -3.99 6.64 4.67
C LYS A 65 -3.48 7.40 5.90
N ALA A 66 -4.34 7.63 6.89
CA ALA A 66 -3.96 8.24 8.15
C ALA A 66 -2.89 7.42 8.91
N LYS A 67 -3.03 6.09 8.95
CA LYS A 67 -2.09 5.22 9.66
C LYS A 67 -0.72 5.07 8.98
N TYR A 68 -0.71 4.89 7.67
CA TYR A 68 0.47 4.50 6.89
C TYR A 68 1.09 5.67 6.13
N GLY A 69 0.25 6.59 5.62
CA GLY A 69 0.69 7.84 5.01
C GLY A 69 1.08 8.85 6.08
N ASP A 70 0.09 9.30 6.86
CA ASP A 70 0.25 10.37 7.85
C ASP A 70 0.90 9.90 9.16
N ARG A 71 1.10 8.59 9.31
CA ARG A 71 1.73 7.93 10.48
C ARG A 71 1.04 8.25 11.82
N MET A 72 -0.27 8.45 11.80
CA MET A 72 -1.08 8.67 13.01
C MET A 72 -0.95 7.50 13.98
N THR A 73 -0.87 7.83 15.28
CA THR A 73 -0.79 6.83 16.33
C THR A 73 -2.14 6.12 16.51
N SER A 74 -2.16 5.05 17.32
CA SER A 74 -3.40 4.34 17.60
C SER A 74 -4.43 5.22 18.32
N ASP A 75 -3.99 6.15 19.16
CA ASP A 75 -4.86 7.06 19.92
C ASP A 75 -5.41 8.16 19.01
N ASP A 76 -4.60 8.68 18.10
CA ASP A 76 -5.04 9.64 17.09
C ASP A 76 -6.10 9.01 16.17
N LEU A 77 -5.85 7.79 15.69
CA LEU A 77 -6.81 7.06 14.85
C LEU A 77 -8.11 6.76 15.60
N HIS A 78 -8.04 6.46 16.89
CA HIS A 78 -9.24 6.25 17.70
C HIS A 78 -10.04 7.55 17.84
N THR A 79 -9.36 8.66 18.11
CA THR A 79 -9.99 9.98 18.28
C THR A 79 -10.59 10.50 16.97
N THR A 80 -9.88 10.36 15.85
CA THR A 80 -10.31 10.91 14.55
C THR A 80 -11.38 10.05 13.86
N PHE A 81 -11.30 8.73 13.98
CA PHE A 81 -12.16 7.82 13.22
C PHE A 81 -13.12 6.99 14.08
N ASP A 82 -13.10 7.14 15.42
CA ASP A 82 -13.85 6.30 16.35
C ASP A 82 -13.63 4.80 16.09
N ARG A 83 -12.36 4.43 15.92
CA ARG A 83 -11.96 3.04 15.66
C ARG A 83 -10.92 2.57 16.64
N THR A 84 -11.26 1.48 17.31
CA THR A 84 -10.34 0.85 18.25
C THR A 84 -9.11 0.30 17.52
N PRO A 85 -7.94 0.28 18.20
CA PRO A 85 -6.72 -0.31 17.62
C PRO A 85 -6.93 -1.75 17.15
N THR A 86 -7.79 -2.50 17.86
CA THR A 86 -8.17 -3.89 17.52
C THR A 86 -8.91 -3.98 16.19
N ALA A 87 -9.87 -3.09 15.93
CA ALA A 87 -10.62 -3.09 14.67
C ALA A 87 -9.70 -2.77 13.48
N ILE A 88 -8.81 -1.79 13.64
CA ILE A 88 -7.82 -1.41 12.63
C ILE A 88 -6.85 -2.58 12.37
N ARG A 89 -6.38 -3.25 13.44
CA ARG A 89 -5.51 -4.41 13.35
C ARG A 89 -6.18 -5.58 12.62
N LYS A 90 -7.47 -5.81 12.84
CA LYS A 90 -8.25 -6.85 12.12
C LYS A 90 -8.30 -6.58 10.61
N GLN A 91 -8.59 -5.34 10.20
CA GLN A 91 -8.57 -4.98 8.78
C GLN A 91 -7.17 -5.09 8.18
N LYS A 92 -6.16 -4.66 8.93
CA LYS A 92 -4.75 -4.75 8.53
C LYS A 92 -4.37 -6.20 8.22
N TYR A 93 -4.72 -7.15 9.09
CA TYR A 93 -4.44 -8.56 8.83
C TYR A 93 -5.16 -9.11 7.61
N LYS A 94 -6.42 -8.71 7.36
CA LYS A 94 -7.17 -9.12 6.18
C LYS A 94 -6.49 -8.66 4.89
N VAL A 95 -6.10 -7.38 4.83
CA VAL A 95 -5.39 -6.82 3.67
C VAL A 95 -4.06 -7.52 3.45
N LYS A 96 -3.24 -7.67 4.49
CA LYS A 96 -1.95 -8.38 4.38
C LYS A 96 -2.10 -9.83 3.89
N ARG A 97 -3.11 -10.52 4.38
CA ARG A 97 -3.42 -11.88 3.95
C ARG A 97 -3.77 -11.90 2.47
N LYS A 98 -4.57 -10.94 1.99
CA LYS A 98 -4.97 -10.85 0.58
C LYS A 98 -3.82 -10.47 -0.34
N LEU A 99 -2.94 -9.57 0.08
CA LEU A 99 -1.70 -9.27 -0.66
C LEU A 99 -0.86 -10.54 -0.84
N LYS A 100 -0.70 -11.33 0.22
CA LYS A 100 -0.01 -12.62 0.15
C LYS A 100 -0.70 -13.61 -0.81
N GLU A 101 -2.03 -13.73 -0.72
CA GLU A 101 -2.82 -14.60 -1.61
C GLU A 101 -2.73 -14.17 -3.08
N ALA A 102 -2.54 -12.88 -3.34
CA ALA A 102 -2.36 -12.32 -4.68
C ALA A 102 -0.92 -12.43 -5.23
N GLY A 103 -0.02 -13.12 -4.51
CA GLY A 103 1.35 -13.38 -4.98
C GLY A 103 2.36 -12.29 -4.65
N LEU A 104 2.10 -11.48 -3.61
CA LEU A 104 3.08 -10.56 -3.01
C LEU A 104 3.81 -11.17 -1.82
#